data_AF-A0A949S0A5-F1
#
_entry.id   AF-A0A949S0A5-F1
#
_cell.length_a   1.000
_cell.length_b   1.000
_cell.length_c   1.000
_cell.angle_alpha   90.00
_cell.angle_beta   90.00
_cell.angle_gamma   90.00
#
_symmetry.space_group_name_H-M   'P 1'
#
loop_
_entity.id
_entity.type
_entity.pdbx_description
1 polymer ?
#
loop_
_entity_poly.entity_id
_entity_poly.type
_entity_poly.pdbx_seq_one_letter_code
_entity_poly.pdbx_strand_id
1 'polypeptide(L)'
;MSDNGIDAVPFAHENMDLWRENFKGVQYLHEPTNLLIIGAVDDIWISAKGELIVVDYKATSKNEEVNLDAEWQDGYKRQMEIYQWLLRRLGFMVSSTCYFVYCNGKTDRDGFNGKVEFDISIIPYTGNDSWIETTLMDLKKCLLRKSIPKASKDCEFCGYAHIRAAA
;
A
#
# COMPACT_ATOMS: atom_id res chain seq x y z
N MET A 1 -9.40 -7.80 -16.38
CA MET A 1 -9.01 -6.38 -16.61
C MET A 1 -9.87 -5.77 -17.70
N SER A 2 -9.87 -6.37 -18.90
CA SER A 2 -10.67 -5.93 -20.05
C SER A 2 -12.18 -5.86 -19.78
N ASP A 3 -12.74 -6.81 -19.03
CA ASP A 3 -14.17 -6.81 -18.64
C ASP A 3 -14.56 -5.64 -17.73
N ASN A 4 -13.57 -4.94 -17.16
CA ASN A 4 -13.76 -3.74 -16.33
C ASN A 4 -13.28 -2.47 -17.05
N GLY A 5 -13.05 -2.53 -18.37
CA GLY A 5 -12.59 -1.39 -19.16
C GLY A 5 -11.14 -0.98 -18.93
N ILE A 6 -10.34 -1.82 -18.26
CA ILE A 6 -8.92 -1.56 -17.98
C ILE A 6 -8.06 -2.25 -19.04
N ASP A 7 -7.42 -1.44 -19.89
CA ASP A 7 -6.49 -1.89 -20.93
C ASP A 7 -5.06 -2.07 -20.37
N ALA A 8 -4.90 -3.16 -19.61
CA ALA A 8 -3.64 -3.57 -19.02
C ALA A 8 -3.56 -5.10 -18.94
N VAL A 9 -2.35 -5.62 -18.80
CA VAL A 9 -2.05 -7.03 -18.57
C VAL A 9 -1.08 -7.19 -17.40
N PRO A 10 -0.97 -8.37 -16.77
CA PRO A 10 0.05 -8.60 -15.74
C PRO A 10 1.45 -8.30 -16.25
N PHE A 11 2.24 -7.57 -15.47
CA PHE A 11 3.61 -7.21 -15.84
C PHE A 11 4.53 -8.41 -15.63
N ALA A 12 5.05 -8.96 -16.74
CA ALA A 12 6.04 -10.03 -16.68
C ALA A 12 7.44 -9.42 -16.45
N HIS A 13 8.04 -9.74 -15.30
CA HIS A 13 9.38 -9.25 -14.94
C HIS A 13 10.14 -10.31 -14.14
N GLU A 14 11.45 -10.45 -14.38
CA GLU A 14 12.29 -11.45 -13.71
C GLU A 14 12.31 -11.28 -12.18
N ASN A 15 12.19 -10.05 -11.70
CA ASN A 15 12.17 -9.72 -10.27
C ASN A 15 10.75 -9.72 -9.65
N MET A 16 9.70 -10.12 -10.38
CA MET A 16 8.32 -10.03 -9.85
C MET A 16 8.12 -10.85 -8.57
N ASP A 17 8.67 -12.07 -8.53
CA ASP A 17 8.59 -12.94 -7.33
C ASP A 17 9.36 -12.32 -6.15
N LEU A 18 10.50 -11.68 -6.43
CA LEU A 18 11.27 -10.95 -5.43
C LEU A 18 10.48 -9.75 -4.87
N TRP A 19 9.84 -9.00 -5.76
CA TRP A 19 9.08 -7.81 -5.41
C TRP A 19 7.81 -8.11 -4.61
N ARG A 20 7.28 -9.33 -4.71
CA ARG A 20 6.14 -9.82 -3.91
C ARG A 20 6.54 -10.38 -2.54
N GLU A 21 7.83 -10.58 -2.28
CA GLU A 21 8.29 -11.16 -1.02
C GLU A 21 8.41 -10.09 0.09
N ASN A 22 7.67 -10.27 1.19
CA ASN A 22 7.54 -9.31 2.29
C ASN A 22 8.85 -8.75 2.88
N PHE A 23 9.94 -9.52 2.85
CA PHE A 23 11.24 -9.11 3.41
C PHE A 23 12.27 -8.73 2.36
N LYS A 24 11.91 -8.78 1.07
CA LYS A 24 12.78 -8.37 -0.03
C LYS A 24 12.15 -7.22 -0.79
N GLY A 25 10.98 -7.40 -1.37
CA GLY A 25 10.19 -6.34 -2.00
C GLY A 25 10.92 -5.60 -3.12
N VAL A 26 10.29 -4.54 -3.59
CA VAL A 26 10.95 -3.49 -4.38
C VAL A 26 11.82 -2.68 -3.42
N GLN A 27 13.09 -2.48 -3.76
CA GLN A 27 14.05 -1.80 -2.89
C GLN A 27 14.64 -0.57 -3.57
N TYR A 28 14.86 0.49 -2.80
CA TYR A 28 15.63 1.65 -3.24
C TYR A 28 16.43 2.25 -2.09
N LEU A 29 17.73 2.47 -2.32
CA LEU A 29 18.58 3.19 -1.38
C LEU A 29 18.39 4.70 -1.58
N HIS A 30 17.76 5.35 -0.62
CA HIS A 30 17.59 6.79 -0.62
C HIS A 30 18.89 7.47 -0.16
N GLU A 31 19.79 7.72 -1.11
CA GLU A 31 21.14 8.26 -0.92
C GLU A 31 21.23 9.45 0.06
N PRO A 32 20.36 10.49 -0.02
CA PRO A 32 20.46 11.66 0.88
C PRO A 32 20.32 11.30 2.37
N THR A 33 19.58 10.24 2.66
CA THR A 33 19.31 9.79 4.05
C THR A 33 20.06 8.52 4.43
N ASN A 34 20.65 7.83 3.46
CA ASN A 34 21.19 6.48 3.60
C ASN A 34 20.17 5.53 4.28
N LEU A 35 18.92 5.56 3.80
CA LEU A 35 17.85 4.66 4.23
C LEU A 35 17.51 3.74 3.06
N LEU A 36 17.48 2.43 3.31
CA LEU A 36 16.96 1.46 2.35
C LEU A 36 15.45 1.37 2.53
N ILE A 37 14.69 1.81 1.52
CA ILE A 37 13.23 1.76 1.50
C ILE A 37 12.81 0.50 0.78
N ILE A 38 11.89 -0.24 1.38
CA ILE A 38 11.43 -1.55 0.90
C ILE A 38 9.91 -1.57 0.91
N GLY A 39 9.30 -2.08 -0.16
CA GLY A 39 7.87 -2.30 -0.25
C GLY A 39 7.56 -3.56 -1.04
N ALA A 40 6.79 -4.48 -0.47
CA ALA A 40 6.35 -5.70 -1.14
C ALA A 40 4.99 -5.48 -1.80
N VAL A 41 4.97 -5.52 -3.13
CA VAL A 41 3.73 -5.35 -3.92
C VAL A 41 2.96 -6.65 -3.97
N ASP A 42 1.63 -6.61 -4.06
CA ASP A 42 0.87 -7.82 -4.40
C ASP A 42 1.01 -8.11 -5.90
N ASP A 43 0.85 -7.09 -6.75
CA ASP A 43 0.91 -7.24 -8.19
C ASP A 43 1.21 -5.92 -8.91
N ILE A 44 1.64 -6.04 -10.16
CA ILE A 44 1.89 -4.91 -11.06
C ILE A 44 1.32 -5.29 -12.41
N TRP A 45 0.53 -4.39 -12.98
CA TRP A 45 0.08 -4.49 -14.37
C TRP A 45 0.89 -3.54 -15.24
N ILE A 46 0.88 -3.78 -16.55
CA ILE A 46 1.45 -2.90 -17.56
C ILE A 46 0.37 -2.51 -18.56
N SER A 47 0.22 -1.21 -18.79
CA SER A 47 -0.71 -0.69 -19.79
C SER A 47 -0.17 -0.86 -21.20
N ALA A 48 -1.03 -0.74 -22.22
CA ALA A 48 -0.61 -0.72 -23.63
C ALA A 48 0.42 0.39 -23.95
N LYS A 49 0.53 1.42 -23.10
CA LYS A 49 1.52 2.51 -23.22
C LYS A 49 2.86 2.20 -22.53
N GLY A 50 3.00 1.05 -21.90
CA GLY A 50 4.19 0.67 -21.14
C GLY A 50 4.30 1.32 -19.76
N GLU A 51 3.20 1.87 -19.23
CA GLU A 51 3.16 2.39 -17.86
C GLU A 51 2.84 1.26 -16.89
N LEU A 52 3.65 1.12 -15.84
CA LEU A 52 3.37 0.21 -14.73
C LEU A 52 2.24 0.78 -13.86
N ILE A 53 1.35 -0.11 -13.44
CA ILE A 53 0.20 0.17 -12.61
C ILE A 53 0.32 -0.73 -11.39
N VAL A 54 0.46 -0.13 -10.21
CA VAL A 54 0.47 -0.86 -8.95
C VAL A 54 -0.93 -1.39 -8.66
N VAL A 55 -1.02 -2.64 -8.23
CA VAL A 55 -2.29 -3.28 -7.85
C VAL A 55 -2.14 -3.98 -6.51
N ASP A 56 -3.13 -3.78 -5.66
CA ASP A 56 -3.17 -4.34 -4.32
C ASP A 56 -4.50 -5.07 -4.09
N TYR A 57 -4.43 -6.29 -3.56
CA TYR A 57 -5.57 -7.16 -3.37
C TYR A 57 -5.98 -7.13 -1.91
N LYS A 58 -7.20 -6.66 -1.66
CA LYS A 58 -7.76 -6.59 -0.32
C LYS A 58 -8.93 -7.55 -0.18
N ALA A 59 -8.98 -8.28 0.92
CA ALA A 59 -10.10 -9.14 1.27
C ALA A 59 -10.82 -8.59 2.51
N THR A 60 -12.14 -8.57 2.49
CA THR A 60 -12.97 -8.17 3.62
C THR A 60 -14.30 -8.91 3.60
N SER A 61 -15.15 -8.71 4.60
CA SER A 61 -16.49 -9.26 4.66
C SER A 61 -17.41 -8.29 5.38
N LYS A 62 -18.20 -7.54 4.61
CA LYS A 62 -19.15 -6.55 5.11
C LYS A 62 -20.39 -6.46 4.21
N ASN A 63 -21.52 -6.08 4.81
CA ASN A 63 -22.80 -5.91 4.11
C ASN A 63 -22.84 -4.69 3.17
N GLU A 64 -21.93 -3.73 3.36
CA GLU A 64 -21.88 -2.49 2.57
C GLU A 64 -20.89 -2.61 1.39
N GLU A 65 -21.09 -1.78 0.35
CA GLU A 65 -20.15 -1.68 -0.77
C GLU A 65 -18.75 -1.27 -0.28
N VAL A 66 -17.72 -1.83 -0.91
CA VAL A 66 -16.35 -1.51 -0.54
C VAL A 66 -15.91 -0.21 -1.22
N ASN A 67 -15.41 0.73 -0.42
CA ASN A 67 -14.85 2.01 -0.86
C ASN A 67 -13.54 2.31 -0.09
N LEU A 68 -12.92 3.46 -0.40
CA LEU A 68 -11.65 3.94 0.16
C LEU A 68 -11.80 5.19 1.04
N ASP A 69 -13.00 5.38 1.61
CA ASP A 69 -13.41 6.62 2.29
C ASP A 69 -13.15 6.64 3.81
N ALA A 70 -12.83 5.49 4.43
CA ALA A 70 -12.60 5.44 5.87
C ALA A 70 -11.20 5.94 6.25
N GLU A 71 -11.05 6.62 7.39
CA GLU A 71 -9.78 7.25 7.81
C GLU A 71 -8.59 6.26 7.89
N TRP A 72 -8.82 5.02 8.32
CA TRP A 72 -7.78 4.00 8.39
C TRP A 72 -7.26 3.56 7.00
N GLN A 73 -8.02 3.83 5.93
CA GLN A 73 -7.65 3.52 4.55
C GLN A 73 -6.63 4.52 3.98
N ASP A 74 -6.32 5.61 4.69
CA ASP A 74 -5.19 6.47 4.36
C ASP A 74 -3.85 5.74 4.52
N GLY A 75 -3.79 4.67 5.31
CA GLY A 75 -2.66 3.75 5.32
C GLY A 75 -2.49 3.03 3.97
N TYR A 76 -3.58 2.59 3.36
CA TYR A 76 -3.55 1.90 2.06
C TYR A 76 -3.18 2.84 0.92
N LYS A 77 -3.69 4.07 0.94
CA LYS A 77 -3.30 5.11 -0.02
C LYS A 77 -1.79 5.36 0.01
N ARG A 78 -1.23 5.57 1.21
CA ARG A 78 0.22 5.75 1.40
C ARG A 78 1.03 4.52 0.99
N GLN A 79 0.51 3.32 1.22
CA GLN A 79 1.13 2.08 0.76
C GLN A 79 1.29 2.08 -0.78
N MET A 80 0.22 2.40 -1.52
CA MET A 80 0.27 2.48 -2.98
C MET A 80 1.25 3.56 -3.46
N GLU A 81 1.25 4.72 -2.83
CA GLU A 81 2.15 5.84 -3.17
C GLU A 81 3.62 5.47 -2.96
N ILE A 82 3.96 4.73 -1.90
CA ILE A 82 5.32 4.22 -1.68
C ILE A 82 5.71 3.22 -2.78
N TYR A 83 4.83 2.32 -3.18
CA TYR A 83 5.11 1.36 -4.25
C TYR A 83 5.33 2.05 -5.60
N GLN A 84 4.49 3.05 -5.92
CA GLN A 84 4.67 3.86 -7.11
C GLN A 84 6.00 4.62 -7.09
N TRP A 85 6.35 5.23 -5.95
CA TRP A 85 7.63 5.92 -5.77
C TRP A 85 8.82 4.98 -5.95
N LEU A 86 8.79 3.80 -5.33
CA LEU A 86 9.86 2.80 -5.45
C LEU A 86 10.09 2.40 -6.91
N LEU A 87 9.02 2.08 -7.65
CA LEU A 87 9.12 1.71 -9.06
C LEU A 87 9.62 2.87 -9.93
N ARG A 88 9.19 4.11 -9.66
CA ARG A 88 9.73 5.31 -10.34
C ARG A 88 11.22 5.49 -10.06
N ARG A 89 11.66 5.23 -8.83
CA ARG A 89 13.08 5.28 -8.45
C ARG A 89 13.93 4.21 -9.13
N LEU A 90 13.34 3.08 -9.51
CA LEU A 90 13.97 2.06 -10.36
C LEU A 90 13.96 2.42 -11.85
N GLY A 91 13.41 3.57 -12.25
CA GLY A 91 13.44 4.07 -13.62
C GLY A 91 12.26 3.63 -14.49
N PHE A 92 11.24 2.98 -13.92
CA PHE A 92 10.04 2.62 -14.66
C PHE A 92 9.14 3.84 -14.89
N MET A 93 8.42 3.83 -16.02
CA MET A 93 7.26 4.71 -16.19
C MET A 93 6.11 4.12 -15.38
N VAL A 94 5.57 4.89 -14.44
CA VAL A 94 4.54 4.41 -13.50
C VAL A 94 3.34 5.34 -13.54
N SER A 95 2.16 4.77 -13.81
CA SER A 95 0.90 5.50 -13.78
C SER A 95 0.61 6.03 -12.38
N SER A 96 0.09 7.26 -12.29
CA SER A 96 -0.41 7.79 -11.01
C SER A 96 -1.69 7.08 -10.58
N THR A 97 -2.46 6.53 -11.51
CA THR A 97 -3.62 5.69 -11.20
C THR A 97 -3.15 4.28 -10.85
N CYS A 98 -3.60 3.79 -9.71
CA CYS A 98 -3.43 2.42 -9.24
C CYS A 98 -4.81 1.83 -8.92
N TYR A 99 -4.86 0.52 -8.65
CA TYR A 99 -6.12 -0.17 -8.38
C TYR A 99 -6.06 -0.99 -7.11
N PHE A 100 -7.14 -0.91 -6.34
CA PHE A 100 -7.43 -1.88 -5.29
C PHE A 100 -8.44 -2.90 -5.84
N VAL A 101 -8.05 -4.17 -5.85
CA VAL A 101 -8.95 -5.27 -6.18
C VAL A 101 -9.50 -5.82 -4.88
N TYR A 102 -10.75 -5.48 -4.59
CA TYR A 102 -11.44 -5.91 -3.39
C TYR A 102 -12.24 -7.17 -3.60
N CYS A 103 -11.97 -8.17 -2.77
CA CYS A 103 -12.81 -9.35 -2.60
C CYS A 103 -13.66 -9.17 -1.33
N ASN A 104 -14.97 -8.97 -1.49
CA ASN A 104 -15.90 -8.81 -0.37
C ASN A 104 -16.75 -10.07 -0.18
N GLY A 105 -16.51 -10.79 0.91
CA GLY A 105 -17.26 -11.99 1.27
C GLY A 105 -18.68 -11.66 1.73
N LYS A 106 -19.67 -12.34 1.14
CA LYS A 106 -21.11 -12.16 1.43
C LYS A 106 -21.50 -12.79 2.76
N THR A 107 -22.04 -11.95 3.64
CA THR A 107 -22.54 -12.34 4.98
C THR A 107 -24.05 -12.52 5.03
N ASP A 108 -24.75 -12.23 3.93
CA ASP A 108 -26.21 -12.26 3.80
C ASP A 108 -26.76 -13.58 3.24
N ARG A 109 -25.93 -14.63 3.20
CA ARG A 109 -26.32 -15.95 2.71
C ARG A 109 -27.01 -16.75 3.80
N ASP A 110 -27.98 -17.58 3.41
CA ASP A 110 -28.81 -18.39 4.31
C ASP A 110 -28.01 -19.31 5.26
N GLY A 111 -26.77 -19.63 4.92
CA GLY A 111 -25.83 -20.35 5.77
C GLY A 111 -24.47 -20.54 5.10
N PHE A 112 -23.48 -20.99 5.88
CA PHE A 112 -22.11 -21.18 5.38
C PHE A 112 -22.03 -22.27 4.30
N ASN A 113 -22.72 -23.40 4.48
CA ASN A 113 -22.84 -24.49 3.47
C ASN A 113 -21.53 -24.93 2.81
N GLY A 114 -20.37 -24.73 3.46
CA GLY A 114 -19.05 -24.98 2.87
C GLY A 114 -18.71 -24.10 1.66
N LYS A 115 -19.41 -22.97 1.46
CA LYS A 115 -19.28 -22.07 0.32
C LYS A 115 -19.15 -20.63 0.81
N VAL A 116 -18.08 -19.97 0.40
CA VAL A 116 -17.94 -18.52 0.54
C VAL A 116 -18.23 -17.89 -0.81
N GLU A 117 -19.24 -17.02 -0.85
CA GLU A 117 -19.54 -16.20 -2.01
C GLU A 117 -18.93 -14.82 -1.84
N PHE A 118 -18.46 -14.21 -2.92
CA PHE A 118 -17.84 -12.90 -2.88
C PHE A 118 -18.25 -12.06 -4.08
N ASP A 119 -18.27 -10.75 -3.86
CA ASP A 119 -18.25 -9.76 -4.94
C ASP A 119 -16.83 -9.25 -5.14
N ILE A 120 -16.44 -9.03 -6.39
CA ILE A 120 -15.16 -8.43 -6.75
C ILE A 120 -15.41 -7.00 -7.24
N SER A 121 -14.71 -6.05 -6.63
CA SER A 121 -14.73 -4.64 -7.03
C SER A 121 -13.32 -4.19 -7.38
N ILE A 122 -13.17 -3.39 -8.45
CA ILE A 122 -11.90 -2.77 -8.81
C ILE A 122 -12.04 -1.27 -8.59
N ILE A 123 -11.32 -0.73 -7.61
CA ILE A 123 -11.44 0.66 -7.18
C ILE A 123 -10.20 1.44 -7.65
N PRO A 124 -10.35 2.43 -8.54
CA PRO A 124 -9.23 3.27 -8.95
C PRO A 124 -8.84 4.24 -7.83
N TYR A 125 -7.54 4.47 -7.69
CA TYR A 125 -6.99 5.51 -6.82
C TYR A 125 -5.84 6.23 -7.51
N THR A 126 -5.88 7.56 -7.54
CA THR A 126 -4.78 8.39 -8.06
C THR A 126 -3.86 8.78 -6.93
N GLY A 127 -2.70 8.13 -6.87
CA GLY A 127 -1.68 8.38 -5.85
C GLY A 127 -0.87 9.66 -6.09
N ASN A 128 -0.34 10.21 -5.00
CA ASN A 128 0.58 11.34 -4.99
C ASN A 128 1.78 11.05 -4.09
N ASP A 129 2.95 10.79 -4.67
CA ASP A 129 4.18 10.48 -3.93
C ASP A 129 5.04 11.69 -3.53
N SER A 130 4.59 12.92 -3.83
CA SER A 130 5.36 14.15 -3.54
C SER A 130 5.71 14.37 -2.06
N TRP A 131 4.97 13.73 -1.14
CA TRP A 131 5.22 13.84 0.29
C TRP A 131 6.38 12.96 0.77
N ILE A 132 6.78 11.95 -0.02
CA ILE A 132 7.72 10.91 0.43
C ILE A 132 9.11 11.49 0.68
N GLU A 133 9.64 12.31 -0.24
CA GLU A 133 10.99 12.89 -0.11
C GLU A 133 11.19 13.66 1.19
N THR A 134 10.30 14.61 1.47
CA THR A 134 10.33 15.42 2.70
C THR A 134 10.20 14.52 3.92
N THR A 135 9.32 13.51 3.84
CA THR A 135 9.09 12.58 4.95
C THR A 135 10.31 11.72 5.24
N LEU A 136 11.03 11.23 4.23
CA LEU A 136 12.27 10.47 4.41
C LEU A 136 13.36 11.33 5.10
N MET A 137 13.48 12.60 4.71
CA MET A 137 14.40 13.53 5.36
C MET A 137 14.05 13.76 6.83
N ASP A 138 12.77 13.99 7.13
CA ASP A 138 12.28 14.17 8.49
C ASP A 138 12.41 12.91 9.34
N LEU A 139 12.19 11.73 8.75
CA LEU A 139 12.41 10.43 9.39
C LEU A 139 13.87 10.27 9.82
N LYS A 140 14.81 10.52 8.91
CA LYS A 140 16.25 10.44 9.22
C LYS A 140 16.64 11.42 10.31
N LYS A 141 16.16 12.67 10.21
CA LYS A 141 16.40 13.71 11.22
C LYS A 141 15.87 13.28 12.58
N CYS A 142 14.66 12.73 12.63
CA CYS A 142 14.04 12.23 13.86
C CYS A 142 14.84 11.07 14.48
N LEU A 143 15.22 10.09 13.65
CA LEU A 143 15.98 8.91 14.07
C LEU A 143 17.33 9.24 14.70
N LEU A 144 18.01 10.29 14.21
CA LEU A 144 19.33 10.70 14.70
C LEU A 144 19.28 11.64 15.93
N ARG A 145 18.09 11.98 16.43
CA ARG A 145 17.98 12.85 17.62
C ARG A 145 18.52 12.13 18.85
N LYS A 146 19.22 12.90 19.70
CA LYS A 146 19.65 12.42 21.03
C LYS A 146 18.49 12.20 22.00
N SER A 147 17.38 12.90 21.80
CA SER A 147 16.19 12.84 22.63
C SER A 147 14.99 12.33 21.86
N ILE A 148 14.24 11.43 22.50
CA ILE A 148 12.98 10.88 22.00
C ILE A 148 12.01 12.04 21.71
N PRO A 149 11.25 12.00 20.60
CA PRO A 149 10.23 13.00 20.31
C PRO A 149 9.17 13.07 21.42
N LYS A 150 8.56 14.24 21.59
CA LYS A 150 7.45 14.39 22.55
C LYS A 150 6.27 13.55 22.10
N ALA A 151 5.64 12.86 23.03
CA ALA A 151 4.37 12.19 22.80
C ALA A 151 3.31 13.20 22.34
N SER A 152 2.48 12.79 21.39
CA SER A 152 1.26 13.54 21.08
C SER A 152 0.25 13.38 22.23
N LYS A 153 -0.53 14.43 22.51
CA LYS A 153 -1.53 14.42 23.60
C LYS A 153 -2.58 13.33 23.41
N ASP A 154 -2.92 13.04 22.16
CA ASP A 154 -4.00 12.14 21.77
C ASP A 154 -3.47 10.82 21.19
N CYS A 155 -2.22 10.44 21.50
CA CYS A 155 -1.65 9.18 21.02
C CYS A 155 -1.94 8.02 21.98
N GLU A 156 -2.87 7.15 21.59
CA GLU A 156 -3.25 5.95 22.34
C GLU A 156 -2.04 5.04 22.64
N PHE A 157 -1.11 4.90 21.69
CA PHE A 157 0.10 4.11 21.87
C PHE A 157 1.08 4.73 22.89
N CYS A 158 1.19 6.05 22.93
CA CYS A 158 2.00 6.73 23.94
C CYS A 158 1.38 6.52 25.32
N GLY A 159 0.06 6.66 25.45
CA GLY A 159 -0.67 6.34 26.68
C GLY A 159 -0.39 4.91 27.17
N TYR A 160 -0.53 3.93 26.27
CA TYR A 160 -0.23 2.53 26.55
C TYR A 160 1.22 2.30 27.01
N ALA A 161 2.21 2.88 26.32
CA ALA A 161 3.61 2.76 26.69
C ALA A 161 3.93 3.37 28.06
N HIS A 162 3.32 4.52 28.37
CA HIS A 162 3.45 5.15 29.69
C HIS A 162 2.88 4.28 30.82
N ILE A 163 1.70 3.69 30.60
CA ILE A 163 1.09 2.76 31.56
C ILE A 163 2.01 1.56 31.80
N ARG A 164 2.55 0.96 30.73
CA ARG A 164 3.46 -0.19 30.85
C ARG A 164 4.78 0.10 31.55
N ALA A 165 5.33 1.31 31.37
CA ALA A 165 6.59 1.69 32.02
C ALA A 165 6.43 2.01 33.52
N ALA A 166 5.19 2.24 33.97
CA ALA A 166 4.86 2.55 35.36
C ALA A 166 4.46 1.32 36.20
N ALA A 167 4.32 0.15 35.59
CA ALA A 167 4.02 -1.14 36.23
C ALA A 167 5.30 -1.96 36.44
#